data_AF-A0A929WQ14-F1
#
_entry.id   AF-A0A929WQ14-F1
#
_cell.length_a   1.000
_cell.length_b   1.000
_cell.length_c   1.000
_cell.angle_alpha   90.00
_cell.angle_beta   90.00
_cell.angle_gamma   90.00
#
_symmetry.space_group_name_H-M   'P 1'
#
loop_
_entity.id
_entity.type
_entity.pdbx_description
1 polymer ?
#
loop_
_entity_poly.entity_id
_entity_poly.type
_entity_poly.pdbx_seq_one_letter_code
_entity_poly.pdbx_strand_id
1 'polypeptide(L)'
;MSETTSLITLRSILDIEIARTYQWDAATIITVSGVDRAGDLTTRIVEYPGALADIAAEGFSPHSAAGHALSHELHDAIQRRVRLWIALIPTPQLPRLRDALGADVVHEAGTPSGGYTPIALSPLALLEAWAEGTDEQREFMRVAMSGLDTISTASHATRASRAVGASIIERSAFLKLCRNPKFIAYVVVLVYSMARAVPVMYVPHFRGDWRILWAIDMITAIPYT
;
A
#
# COMPACT_ATOMS: atom_id res chain seq x y z
N MET A 1 9.56 2.83 33.87
CA MET A 1 8.42 3.22 33.00
C MET A 1 8.87 2.93 31.57
N SER A 2 8.39 1.96 30.80
CA SER A 2 7.04 1.41 30.76
C SER A 2 7.00 0.13 29.90
N GLU A 3 7.01 -1.07 30.49
CA GLU A 3 6.64 -2.31 29.77
C GLU A 3 5.15 -2.30 29.37
N THR A 4 4.32 -1.56 30.11
CA THR A 4 2.89 -1.41 29.85
C THR A 4 2.57 -0.47 28.69
N THR A 5 3.41 0.52 28.39
CA THR A 5 3.26 1.35 27.16
C THR A 5 3.57 0.54 25.91
N SER A 6 4.53 -0.39 25.98
CA SER A 6 4.92 -1.26 24.86
C SER A 6 3.77 -2.16 24.37
N LEU A 7 2.91 -2.63 25.29
CA LEU A 7 1.77 -3.49 24.98
C LEU A 7 0.63 -2.77 24.22
N ILE A 8 0.54 -1.44 24.29
CA ILE A 8 -0.50 -0.65 23.59
C ILE A 8 -0.09 -0.35 22.14
N THR A 9 1.20 -0.47 21.80
CA THR A 9 1.79 -0.13 20.48
C THR A 9 2.25 -1.34 19.67
N LEU A 10 1.61 -2.50 19.80
CA LEU A 10 1.93 -3.67 18.98
C LEU A 10 1.83 -3.33 17.48
N ARG A 11 2.94 -3.44 16.75
CA ARG A 11 3.12 -3.13 15.31
C ARG A 11 3.20 -1.65 14.96
N SER A 12 3.51 -0.78 15.92
CA SER A 12 3.81 0.64 15.66
C SER A 12 5.05 0.79 14.77
N ILE A 13 5.16 1.89 14.03
CA ILE A 13 6.40 2.27 13.33
C ILE A 13 7.62 2.29 14.27
N LEU A 14 7.42 2.54 15.56
CA LEU A 14 8.47 2.53 16.60
C LEU A 14 9.03 1.13 16.91
N ASP A 15 8.46 0.07 16.34
CA ASP A 15 9.08 -1.25 16.37
C ASP A 15 10.29 -1.33 15.42
N ILE A 16 10.40 -0.41 14.45
CA ILE A 16 11.56 -0.26 13.56
C ILE A 16 12.67 0.49 14.32
N GLU A 17 13.86 -0.10 14.38
CA GLU A 17 14.97 0.44 15.18
C GLU A 17 15.34 1.88 14.81
N ILE A 18 15.48 2.17 13.51
CA ILE A 18 15.80 3.52 13.04
C ILE A 18 14.70 4.55 13.33
N ALA A 19 13.45 4.10 13.46
CA ALA A 19 12.33 4.96 13.81
C ALA A 19 12.39 5.44 15.28
N ARG A 20 13.05 4.67 16.16
CA ARG A 20 13.27 5.04 17.56
C ARG A 20 14.48 5.95 17.76
N THR A 21 15.51 5.76 16.93
CA THR A 21 16.84 6.36 17.17
C THR A 21 16.97 7.77 16.59
N TYR A 22 16.21 8.10 15.55
CA TYR A 22 16.27 9.40 14.89
C TYR A 22 15.02 10.25 15.13
N GLN A 23 15.19 11.57 15.09
CA GLN A 23 14.07 12.51 15.12
C GLN A 23 13.49 12.64 13.72
N TRP A 24 12.26 12.18 13.56
CA TRP A 24 11.54 12.24 12.29
C TRP A 24 10.61 13.45 12.22
N ASP A 25 10.49 14.04 11.04
CA ASP A 25 9.46 15.01 10.74
C ASP A 25 8.15 14.29 10.41
N ALA A 26 7.20 14.37 11.35
CA ALA A 26 5.90 13.76 11.22
C ALA A 26 5.11 14.31 10.01
N ALA A 27 5.25 15.60 9.67
CA ALA A 27 4.53 16.20 8.56
C ALA A 27 4.98 15.59 7.22
N THR A 28 6.30 15.48 7.02
CA THR A 28 6.86 14.83 5.83
C THR A 28 6.46 13.36 5.75
N ILE A 29 6.58 12.60 6.84
CA ILE A 29 6.19 11.18 6.85
C ILE A 29 4.71 10.98 6.48
N ILE A 30 3.81 11.76 7.08
CA ILE A 30 2.37 11.69 6.80
C ILE A 30 2.11 12.00 5.32
N THR A 31 2.75 13.06 4.80
CA THR A 31 2.60 13.50 3.41
C THR A 31 3.08 12.43 2.44
N VAL A 32 4.29 11.89 2.64
CA VAL A 32 4.91 10.90 1.74
C VAL A 32 4.15 9.57 1.77
N SER A 33 3.70 9.13 2.95
CA SER A 33 2.96 7.85 3.08
C SER A 33 1.49 7.93 2.67
N GLY A 34 0.93 9.14 2.57
CA GLY A 34 -0.48 9.38 2.26
C GLY A 34 -1.46 8.80 3.29
N VAL A 35 -1.03 8.66 4.56
CA VAL A 35 -1.92 8.31 5.68
C VAL A 35 -2.54 9.57 6.28
N ASP A 36 -3.67 9.44 6.96
CA ASP A 36 -4.36 10.60 7.55
C ASP A 36 -3.67 11.10 8.84
N ARG A 37 -3.00 10.19 9.57
CA ARG A 37 -2.33 10.48 10.84
C ARG A 37 -1.14 9.56 11.09
N ALA A 38 -0.16 10.04 11.86
CA ALA A 38 1.03 9.28 12.21
C ALA A 38 0.73 7.94 12.92
N GLY A 39 -0.38 7.86 13.68
CA GLY A 39 -0.79 6.63 14.37
C GLY A 39 -1.22 5.48 13.45
N ASP A 40 -1.48 5.75 12.17
CA ASP A 40 -1.81 4.71 11.19
C ASP A 40 -0.55 4.07 10.57
N LEU A 41 0.63 4.61 10.88
CA LEU A 41 1.91 4.05 10.47
C LEU A 41 2.24 2.82 11.30
N THR A 42 2.20 1.68 10.64
CA THR A 42 2.50 0.37 11.23
C THR A 42 3.64 -0.30 10.47
N THR A 43 4.29 -1.27 11.10
CA THR A 43 5.32 -2.11 10.45
C THR A 43 4.81 -2.89 9.23
N ARG A 44 3.49 -2.92 9.01
CA ARG A 44 2.89 -3.53 7.83
C ARG A 44 2.99 -2.67 6.57
N ILE A 45 3.02 -1.34 6.75
CA ILE A 45 2.96 -0.38 5.65
C ILE A 45 4.22 0.50 5.56
N VAL A 46 5.16 0.34 6.51
CA VAL A 46 6.43 1.05 6.56
C VAL A 46 7.57 0.04 6.56
N GLU A 47 8.58 0.26 5.72
CA GLU A 47 9.76 -0.62 5.62
C GLU A 47 11.07 0.13 5.50
N TYR A 48 12.16 -0.61 5.73
CA TYR A 48 13.55 -0.16 5.59
C TYR A 48 14.25 -1.00 4.52
N PRO A 49 14.13 -0.62 3.23
CA PRO A 49 14.79 -1.32 2.12
C PRO A 49 16.31 -1.15 2.16
N GLY A 50 17.05 -2.24 1.97
CA GLY A 50 18.52 -2.20 1.95
C GLY A 50 19.06 -1.53 0.70
N ALA A 51 18.36 -1.68 -0.44
CA ALA A 51 18.82 -1.21 -1.74
C ALA A 51 19.07 0.31 -1.79
N LEU A 52 18.38 1.11 -0.96
CA LEU A 52 18.57 2.57 -0.95
C LEU A 52 19.96 2.97 -0.46
N ALA A 53 20.50 2.26 0.53
CA ALA A 53 21.83 2.53 1.05
C ALA A 53 22.89 2.14 0.00
N ASP A 54 22.71 0.99 -0.66
CA ASP A 54 23.60 0.52 -1.72
C ASP A 54 23.61 1.48 -2.92
N ILE A 55 22.44 1.98 -3.33
CA ILE A 55 22.33 2.98 -4.41
C ILE A 55 22.98 4.30 -4.01
N ALA A 56 22.84 4.75 -2.76
CA ALA A 56 23.51 5.96 -2.29
C ALA A 56 25.05 5.80 -2.31
N ALA A 57 25.55 4.62 -1.97
CA ALA A 57 26.97 4.32 -1.94
C ALA A 57 27.59 4.16 -3.34
N GLU A 58 26.94 3.42 -4.24
CA GLU A 58 27.51 2.96 -5.50
C GLU A 58 26.88 3.61 -6.74
N GLY A 59 25.71 4.22 -6.59
CA GLY A 59 24.88 4.70 -7.70
C GLY A 59 23.89 3.64 -8.19
N PHE A 60 22.99 4.05 -9.09
CA PHE A 60 21.98 3.16 -9.67
C PHE A 60 22.40 2.68 -11.06
N SER A 61 22.24 1.38 -11.29
CA SER A 61 22.28 0.77 -12.61
C SER A 61 21.29 -0.40 -12.64
N PRO A 62 20.45 -0.55 -13.68
CA PRO A 62 19.47 -1.64 -13.76
C PRO A 62 20.04 -3.05 -13.63
N HIS A 63 21.31 -3.23 -14.01
CA HIS A 63 21.98 -4.54 -14.03
C HIS A 63 22.96 -4.75 -12.86
N SER A 64 23.03 -3.80 -11.92
CA SER A 64 23.84 -3.96 -10.71
C SER A 64 23.11 -4.79 -9.64
N ALA A 65 23.86 -5.25 -8.64
CA ALA A 65 23.28 -5.92 -7.47
C ALA A 65 22.23 -5.02 -6.77
N ALA A 66 22.53 -3.73 -6.62
CA ALA A 66 21.61 -2.74 -6.05
C ALA A 66 20.35 -2.55 -6.92
N GLY A 67 20.48 -2.57 -8.24
CA GLY A 67 19.34 -2.54 -9.17
C GLY A 67 18.44 -3.76 -9.04
N HIS A 68 19.02 -4.96 -8.96
CA HIS A 68 18.27 -6.19 -8.71
C HIS A 68 17.58 -6.21 -7.34
N ALA A 69 18.28 -5.74 -6.29
CA ALA A 69 17.70 -5.61 -4.95
C ALA A 69 16.52 -4.63 -4.95
N LEU A 70 16.68 -3.45 -5.55
CA LEU A 70 15.60 -2.46 -5.68
C LEU A 70 14.41 -3.04 -6.43
N SER A 71 14.64 -3.76 -7.54
CA SER A 71 13.57 -4.41 -8.30
C SER A 71 12.77 -5.38 -7.44
N HIS A 72 13.44 -6.21 -6.64
CA HIS A 72 12.78 -7.20 -5.79
C HIS A 72 12.04 -6.54 -4.63
N GLU A 73 12.70 -5.62 -3.91
CA GLU A 73 12.10 -4.90 -2.79
C GLU A 73 10.90 -4.06 -3.25
N LEU A 74 11.00 -3.38 -4.40
CA LEU A 74 9.90 -2.60 -4.96
C LEU A 74 8.73 -3.48 -5.37
N HIS A 75 8.99 -4.60 -6.05
CA HIS A 75 7.93 -5.55 -6.40
C HIS A 75 7.17 -6.00 -5.17
N ASP A 76 7.89 -6.45 -4.14
CA ASP A 76 7.29 -6.96 -2.91
C ASP A 76 6.55 -5.86 -2.14
N ALA A 77 7.12 -4.66 -2.05
CA ALA A 77 6.48 -3.49 -1.43
C ALA A 77 5.15 -3.14 -2.12
N ILE A 78 5.11 -3.10 -3.45
CA ILE A 78 3.89 -2.83 -4.22
C ILE A 78 2.87 -3.97 -4.06
N GLN A 79 3.33 -5.22 -4.07
CA GLN A 79 2.49 -6.41 -3.88
C GLN A 79 1.84 -6.44 -2.48
N ARG A 80 2.57 -6.00 -1.45
CA ARG A 80 2.13 -5.92 -0.04
C ARG A 80 1.47 -4.60 0.35
N ARG A 81 1.40 -3.64 -0.57
CA ARG A 81 0.86 -2.28 -0.35
C ARG A 81 1.61 -1.51 0.74
N VAL A 82 2.92 -1.65 0.78
CA VAL A 82 3.79 -0.78 1.56
C VAL A 82 3.61 0.64 1.05
N ARG A 83 3.44 1.58 1.97
CA ARG A 83 3.16 2.99 1.67
C ARG A 83 4.38 3.87 1.85
N LEU A 84 5.31 3.45 2.68
CA LEU A 84 6.45 4.24 3.07
C LEU A 84 7.69 3.38 3.15
N TRP A 85 8.75 3.83 2.50
CA TRP A 85 10.10 3.42 2.82
C TRP A 85 10.79 4.54 3.58
N ILE A 86 11.47 4.16 4.66
CA ILE A 86 12.33 5.03 5.42
C ILE A 86 13.75 4.51 5.32
N ALA A 87 14.75 5.40 5.33
CA ALA A 87 16.14 5.00 5.41
C ALA A 87 17.04 6.05 6.07
N LEU A 88 18.23 5.62 6.48
CA LEU A 88 19.30 6.49 6.97
C LEU A 88 20.43 6.47 5.94
N ILE A 89 20.65 7.61 5.29
CA ILE A 89 21.66 7.72 4.23
C ILE A 89 22.80 8.59 4.74
N PRO A 90 24.07 8.19 4.57
CA PRO A 90 25.19 9.08 4.87
C PRO A 90 24.99 10.43 4.17
N THR A 91 25.00 11.54 4.91
CA THR A 91 24.70 12.88 4.38
C THR A 91 25.47 13.22 3.11
N PRO A 92 26.77 12.88 2.96
CA PRO A 92 27.52 13.13 1.72
C PRO A 92 27.04 12.34 0.50
N GLN A 93 26.32 11.23 0.71
CA GLN A 93 25.84 10.32 -0.35
C GLN A 93 24.40 10.61 -0.78
N LEU A 94 23.66 11.40 0.01
CA LEU A 94 22.27 11.76 -0.29
C LEU A 94 22.07 12.37 -1.69
N PRO A 95 22.93 13.29 -2.19
CA PRO A 95 22.78 13.84 -3.54
C PRO A 95 22.78 12.74 -4.62
N ARG A 96 23.67 11.75 -4.50
CA ARG A 96 23.73 10.63 -5.45
C ARG A 96 22.44 9.81 -5.48
N LEU A 97 21.84 9.58 -4.32
CA LEU A 97 20.56 8.87 -4.24
C LEU A 97 19.42 9.69 -4.89
N ARG A 98 19.41 11.01 -4.68
CA ARG A 98 18.41 11.91 -5.29
C ARG A 98 18.59 11.99 -6.81
N ASP A 99 19.83 11.99 -7.29
CA ASP A 99 20.13 11.96 -8.72
C ASP A 99 19.70 10.63 -9.36
N ALA A 100 19.88 9.52 -8.63
CA ALA A 100 19.51 8.18 -9.09
C ALA A 100 17.99 7.95 -9.11
N LEU A 101 17.28 8.31 -8.03
CA LEU A 101 15.86 7.98 -7.85
C LEU A 101 14.91 9.10 -8.27
N GLY A 102 15.39 10.33 -8.31
CA GLY A 102 14.60 11.54 -8.55
C GLY A 102 14.50 12.38 -7.28
N ALA A 103 14.82 13.67 -7.42
CA ALA A 103 14.83 14.62 -6.31
C ALA A 103 13.44 14.86 -5.70
N ASP A 104 12.37 14.63 -6.47
CA ASP A 104 10.97 14.77 -6.06
C ASP A 104 10.41 13.52 -5.37
N VAL A 105 11.11 12.39 -5.45
CA VAL A 105 10.69 11.11 -4.84
C VAL A 105 11.35 10.90 -3.47
N VAL A 106 12.59 11.37 -3.32
CA VAL A 106 13.38 11.22 -2.09
C VAL A 106 13.24 12.47 -1.23
N HIS A 107 12.59 12.32 -0.07
CA HIS A 107 12.34 13.42 0.86
C HIS A 107 13.19 13.28 2.12
N GLU A 108 13.79 14.38 2.57
CA GLU A 108 14.40 14.46 3.89
C GLU A 108 13.28 14.46 4.94
N ALA A 109 13.26 13.45 5.81
CA ALA A 109 12.13 13.16 6.69
C ALA A 109 12.50 13.26 8.17
N GLY A 110 13.57 13.97 8.50
CA GLY A 110 14.02 14.12 9.89
C GLY A 110 15.29 14.96 10.00
N THR A 111 15.71 15.21 11.25
CA THR A 111 16.91 15.99 11.54
C THR A 111 18.16 15.13 11.27
N PRO A 112 19.11 15.59 10.43
CA PRO A 112 20.38 14.91 10.26
C PRO A 112 21.13 14.76 11.60
N SER A 113 21.68 13.57 11.87
CA SER A 113 22.43 13.29 13.09
C SER A 113 23.47 12.21 12.83
N GLY A 114 24.62 12.27 13.52
CA GLY A 114 25.68 11.27 13.40
C GLY A 114 26.28 11.09 12.00
N GLY A 115 26.14 12.09 11.12
CA GLY A 115 26.57 12.00 9.71
C GLY A 115 25.59 11.31 8.77
N TYR A 116 24.39 10.99 9.24
CA TYR A 116 23.31 10.39 8.46
C TYR A 116 22.11 11.34 8.38
N THR A 117 21.40 11.26 7.27
CA THR A 117 20.16 11.99 7.01
C THR A 117 18.99 11.00 6.93
N PRO A 118 17.96 11.15 7.77
CA PRO A 118 16.73 10.39 7.64
C PRO A 118 15.97 10.78 6.38
N ILE A 119 15.63 9.79 5.56
CA ILE A 119 14.85 9.98 4.35
C ILE A 119 13.56 9.16 4.38
N ALA A 120 12.59 9.62 3.61
CA ALA A 120 11.37 8.90 3.29
C ALA A 120 11.09 8.94 1.79
N LEU A 121 10.56 7.85 1.25
CA LEU A 121 9.95 7.82 -0.08
C LEU A 121 8.73 6.89 -0.12
N SER A 122 7.87 7.12 -1.09
CA SER A 122 6.75 6.23 -1.38
C SER A 122 7.13 5.28 -2.51
N PRO A 123 7.07 3.95 -2.32
CA PRO A 123 7.32 2.98 -3.40
C PRO A 123 6.37 3.17 -4.57
N LEU A 124 5.12 3.55 -4.28
CA LEU A 124 4.13 3.85 -5.30
C LEU A 124 4.50 5.14 -6.07
N ALA A 125 4.94 6.18 -5.38
CA ALA A 125 5.36 7.42 -6.05
C ALA A 125 6.59 7.18 -6.93
N LEU A 126 7.53 6.34 -6.50
CA LEU A 126 8.68 5.94 -7.32
C LEU A 126 8.22 5.21 -8.59
N LEU A 127 7.30 4.24 -8.46
CA LEU A 127 6.73 3.53 -9.60
C LEU A 127 6.00 4.49 -10.56
N GLU A 128 5.17 5.39 -10.04
CA GLU A 128 4.44 6.38 -10.85
C GLU A 128 5.41 7.33 -11.57
N ALA A 129 6.41 7.86 -10.86
CA ALA A 129 7.41 8.76 -11.44
C ALA A 129 8.25 8.08 -12.54
N TRP A 130 8.72 6.85 -12.33
CA TRP A 130 9.53 6.13 -13.31
C TRP A 130 8.71 5.54 -14.45
N ALA A 131 7.40 5.32 -14.25
CA ALA A 131 6.50 4.94 -15.34
C ALA A 131 6.33 6.06 -16.38
N GLU A 132 6.48 7.32 -15.97
CA GLU A 132 6.44 8.51 -16.82
C GLU A 132 7.85 9.05 -17.16
N GLY A 133 8.89 8.36 -16.69
CA GLY A 133 10.28 8.76 -16.82
C GLY A 133 10.96 8.33 -18.13
N THR A 134 12.28 8.14 -18.06
CA THR A 134 13.10 7.75 -19.23
C THR A 134 12.78 6.33 -19.71
N ASP A 135 13.19 5.99 -20.94
CA ASP A 135 13.00 4.65 -21.50
C ASP A 135 13.63 3.56 -20.63
N GLU A 136 14.80 3.84 -20.05
CA GLU A 136 15.50 2.93 -19.12
C GLU A 136 14.72 2.73 -17.82
N GLN A 137 14.16 3.81 -17.25
CA GLN A 137 13.31 3.74 -16.05
C GLN A 137 12.03 2.97 -16.32
N ARG A 138 11.37 3.21 -17.46
CA ARG A 138 10.15 2.50 -17.87
C ARG A 138 10.43 1.01 -18.09
N GLU A 139 11.55 0.68 -18.72
CA GLU A 139 11.97 -0.71 -18.93
C GLU A 139 12.30 -1.41 -17.59
N PHE A 140 13.01 -0.75 -16.69
CA PHE A 140 13.25 -1.26 -15.35
C PHE A 140 11.93 -1.54 -14.60
N MET A 141 10.98 -0.59 -14.65
CA MET A 141 9.66 -0.76 -14.02
C MET A 141 8.84 -1.87 -14.66
N ARG A 142 8.94 -2.05 -15.99
CA ARG A 142 8.30 -3.15 -16.71
C ARG A 142 8.79 -4.51 -16.21
N VAL A 143 10.10 -4.66 -16.02
CA VAL A 143 10.71 -5.88 -15.50
C VAL A 143 10.38 -6.08 -14.02
N ALA A 144 10.55 -5.03 -13.20
CA ALA A 144 10.30 -5.10 -11.76
C ALA A 144 8.84 -5.46 -11.44
N MET A 145 7.87 -4.96 -12.21
CA MET A 145 6.44 -5.23 -12.00
C MET A 145 5.95 -6.50 -12.71
N SER A 146 6.81 -7.24 -13.39
CA SER A 146 6.47 -8.53 -13.99
C SER A 146 5.95 -9.50 -12.93
N GLY A 147 4.80 -10.14 -13.18
CA GLY A 147 4.20 -11.10 -12.25
C GLY A 147 3.37 -10.50 -11.12
N LEU A 148 3.18 -9.18 -11.08
CA LEU A 148 2.35 -8.51 -10.07
C LEU A 148 0.92 -9.08 -10.08
N ASP A 149 0.38 -9.49 -8.92
CA ASP A 149 -0.99 -10.02 -8.82
C ASP A 149 -1.97 -8.91 -8.42
N THR A 150 -2.83 -8.53 -9.38
CA THR A 150 -3.79 -7.42 -9.21
C THR A 150 -4.85 -7.62 -8.12
N ILE A 151 -4.93 -8.81 -7.50
CA ILE A 151 -5.87 -9.06 -6.41
C ILE A 151 -5.52 -8.28 -5.14
N SER A 152 -4.23 -8.12 -4.85
CA SER A 152 -3.72 -7.50 -3.62
C SER A 152 -3.01 -6.17 -3.87
N THR A 153 -2.88 -5.70 -5.10
CA THR A 153 -2.29 -4.38 -5.39
C THR A 153 -3.32 -3.25 -5.31
N ALA A 154 -2.84 -2.00 -5.19
CA ALA A 154 -3.67 -0.80 -5.34
C ALA A 154 -3.96 -0.51 -6.83
N SER A 155 -5.08 0.18 -7.11
CA SER A 155 -5.48 0.54 -8.49
C SER A 155 -4.46 1.40 -9.22
N HIS A 156 -3.86 2.35 -8.50
CA HIS A 156 -2.79 3.23 -8.98
C HIS A 156 -1.57 2.44 -9.44
N ALA A 157 -1.07 1.53 -8.59
CA ALA A 157 0.03 0.64 -8.93
C ALA A 157 -0.31 -0.21 -10.17
N THR A 158 -1.50 -0.83 -10.24
CA THR A 158 -1.90 -1.60 -11.43
C THR A 158 -1.92 -0.73 -12.70
N ARG A 159 -2.37 0.53 -12.59
CA ARG A 159 -2.39 1.46 -13.72
C ARG A 159 -0.97 1.84 -14.16
N ALA A 160 -0.09 2.20 -13.24
CA ALA A 160 1.31 2.54 -13.53
C ALA A 160 2.06 1.34 -14.14
N SER A 161 1.89 0.14 -13.58
CA SER A 161 2.47 -1.09 -14.13
C SER A 161 1.93 -1.42 -15.54
N ARG A 162 0.65 -1.12 -15.82
CA ARG A 162 0.11 -1.27 -17.19
C ARG A 162 0.69 -0.24 -18.15
N ALA A 163 0.92 1.00 -17.71
CA ALA A 163 1.48 2.06 -18.54
C ALA A 163 2.88 1.71 -19.06
N VAL A 164 3.68 1.01 -18.26
CA VAL A 164 5.00 0.50 -18.67
C VAL A 164 4.95 -0.84 -19.41
N GLY A 165 3.77 -1.45 -19.57
CA GLY A 165 3.60 -2.73 -20.28
C GLY A 165 4.11 -3.95 -19.50
N ALA A 166 4.08 -3.91 -18.17
CA ALA A 166 4.48 -5.07 -17.34
C ALA A 166 3.52 -6.26 -17.57
N SER A 167 4.05 -7.49 -17.50
CA SER A 167 3.24 -8.71 -17.57
C SER A 167 2.54 -8.98 -16.23
N ILE A 168 1.40 -8.34 -16.04
CA ILE A 168 0.65 -8.40 -14.79
C ILE A 168 -0.31 -9.61 -14.80
N ILE A 169 -0.48 -10.27 -13.66
CA ILE A 169 -1.49 -11.33 -13.50
C ILE A 169 -2.85 -10.66 -13.23
N GLU A 170 -3.63 -10.50 -14.30
CA GLU A 170 -4.97 -9.93 -14.19
C GLU A 170 -5.95 -10.92 -13.55
N ARG A 171 -6.63 -10.46 -12.50
CA ARG A 171 -7.72 -11.20 -11.85
C ARG A 171 -9.04 -10.50 -12.13
N SER A 172 -10.09 -11.30 -12.37
CA SER A 172 -11.40 -10.78 -12.71
C SER A 172 -11.95 -9.85 -11.61
N ALA A 173 -12.66 -8.81 -12.03
CA ALA A 173 -13.31 -7.87 -11.10
C ALA A 173 -14.26 -8.60 -10.13
N PHE A 174 -14.90 -9.68 -10.60
CA PHE A 174 -15.76 -10.53 -9.79
C PHE A 174 -15.01 -11.19 -8.62
N LEU A 175 -13.84 -11.78 -8.86
CA LEU A 175 -13.04 -12.37 -7.78
C LEU A 175 -12.56 -11.33 -6.76
N LYS A 176 -12.24 -10.12 -7.22
CA LYS A 176 -11.90 -9.00 -6.32
C LYS A 176 -13.10 -8.59 -5.46
N LEU A 177 -14.29 -8.57 -6.05
CA LEU A 177 -15.55 -8.25 -5.36
C LEU A 177 -15.89 -9.30 -4.31
N CYS A 178 -15.77 -10.59 -4.63
CA CYS A 178 -16.02 -11.69 -3.69
C CYS A 178 -15.11 -11.67 -2.44
N ARG A 179 -13.94 -11.04 -2.51
CA ARG A 179 -13.02 -10.88 -1.37
C ARG A 179 -13.27 -9.59 -0.56
N ASN A 180 -14.13 -8.71 -1.05
CA ASN A 180 -14.45 -7.47 -0.34
C ASN A 180 -15.38 -7.79 0.86
N PRO A 181 -14.98 -7.50 2.12
CA PRO A 181 -15.79 -7.82 3.28
C PRO A 181 -17.16 -7.13 3.27
N LYS A 182 -17.26 -5.92 2.69
CA LYS A 182 -18.54 -5.24 2.51
C LYS A 182 -19.46 -5.99 1.55
N PHE A 183 -18.92 -6.48 0.44
CA PHE A 183 -19.72 -7.28 -0.50
C PHE A 183 -20.21 -8.57 0.15
N ILE A 184 -19.35 -9.24 0.93
CA ILE A 184 -19.74 -10.43 1.69
C ILE A 184 -20.88 -10.09 2.67
N ALA A 185 -20.77 -8.98 3.40
CA ALA A 185 -21.83 -8.52 4.31
C ALA A 185 -23.15 -8.27 3.57
N TYR A 186 -23.13 -7.59 2.41
CA TYR A 186 -24.33 -7.40 1.59
C TYR A 186 -24.94 -8.71 1.10
N VAL A 187 -24.11 -9.68 0.70
CA VAL A 187 -24.58 -11.01 0.29
C VAL A 187 -25.23 -11.74 1.47
N VAL A 188 -24.66 -11.66 2.67
CA VAL A 188 -25.25 -12.27 3.88
C VAL A 188 -26.60 -11.63 4.21
N VAL A 189 -26.70 -10.31 4.18
CA VAL A 189 -27.96 -9.57 4.37
C VAL A 189 -29.00 -9.98 3.33
N LEU A 190 -28.60 -10.06 2.05
CA LEU A 190 -29.47 -10.50 0.97
C LEU A 190 -30.03 -11.90 1.21
N VAL A 191 -29.17 -12.85 1.56
CA VAL A 191 -29.57 -14.25 1.82
C VAL A 191 -30.49 -14.34 3.03
N TYR A 192 -30.16 -13.66 4.13
CA TYR A 192 -30.99 -13.60 5.32
C TYR A 192 -32.38 -13.02 5.02
N SER A 193 -32.40 -11.90 4.29
CA SER A 193 -33.62 -11.22 3.92
C SER A 193 -34.52 -12.07 3.01
N MET A 194 -33.91 -12.78 2.06
CA MET A 194 -34.62 -13.77 1.23
C MET A 194 -35.17 -14.93 2.06
N ALA A 195 -34.38 -15.48 2.99
CA ALA A 195 -34.84 -16.56 3.86
C ALA A 195 -36.05 -16.14 4.72
N ARG A 196 -36.18 -14.85 5.05
CA ARG A 196 -37.32 -14.30 5.78
C ARG A 196 -38.53 -14.04 4.88
N ALA A 197 -38.34 -13.46 3.69
CA ALA A 197 -39.43 -13.00 2.84
C ALA A 197 -40.00 -14.08 1.92
N VAL A 198 -39.15 -14.98 1.39
CA VAL A 198 -39.54 -16.01 0.42
C VAL A 198 -40.56 -17.00 1.00
N PRO A 199 -40.42 -17.54 2.23
CA PRO A 199 -41.40 -18.50 2.76
C PRO A 199 -42.85 -17.97 2.83
N VAL A 200 -43.01 -16.65 2.96
CA VAL A 200 -44.32 -15.98 3.05
C VAL A 200 -45.16 -16.19 1.78
N MET A 201 -44.53 -16.41 0.62
CA MET A 201 -45.23 -16.66 -0.64
C MET A 201 -46.00 -17.99 -0.67
N TYR A 202 -45.70 -18.91 0.25
CA TYR A 202 -46.37 -20.20 0.38
C TYR A 202 -47.51 -20.20 1.41
N VAL A 203 -47.80 -19.06 2.06
CA VAL A 203 -48.84 -18.94 3.07
C VAL A 203 -50.21 -18.71 2.41
N PRO A 204 -51.21 -19.61 2.57
CA PRO A 204 -52.45 -19.59 1.78
C PRO A 204 -53.32 -18.32 1.94
N HIS A 205 -53.15 -17.57 3.03
CA HIS A 205 -53.97 -16.40 3.36
C HIS A 205 -53.19 -15.08 3.29
N PHE A 206 -51.92 -15.10 2.87
CA PHE A 206 -51.13 -13.88 2.76
C PHE A 206 -51.51 -13.12 1.49
N ARG A 207 -52.14 -11.96 1.65
CA ARG A 207 -52.58 -11.08 0.54
C ARG A 207 -51.60 -9.93 0.23
N GLY A 208 -50.49 -9.84 0.95
CA GLY A 208 -49.47 -8.81 0.75
C GLY A 208 -48.48 -9.16 -0.36
N ASP A 209 -47.67 -8.18 -0.81
CA ASP A 209 -46.55 -8.44 -1.72
C ASP A 209 -45.29 -8.75 -0.91
N TRP A 210 -44.79 -9.98 -1.02
CA TRP A 210 -43.56 -10.43 -0.36
C TRP A 210 -42.34 -9.62 -0.81
N ARG A 211 -42.37 -9.06 -2.03
CA ARG A 211 -41.30 -8.21 -2.56
C ARG A 211 -41.18 -6.91 -1.78
N ILE A 212 -42.29 -6.37 -1.27
CA ILE A 212 -42.30 -5.18 -0.43
C ILE A 212 -41.69 -5.50 0.94
N LEU A 213 -42.02 -6.66 1.54
CA LEU A 213 -41.39 -7.10 2.79
C LEU A 213 -39.88 -7.29 2.65
N TRP A 214 -39.45 -7.90 1.54
CA TRP A 214 -38.04 -8.04 1.22
C TRP A 214 -37.35 -6.69 1.00
N ALA A 215 -37.97 -5.78 0.24
CA ALA A 215 -37.40 -4.47 -0.03
C ALA A 215 -37.22 -3.63 1.23
N ILE A 216 -38.19 -3.67 2.15
CA ILE A 216 -38.09 -3.01 3.47
C ILE A 216 -36.86 -3.56 4.22
N ASP A 217 -36.75 -4.88 4.33
CA ASP A 217 -35.68 -5.56 5.06
C ASP A 217 -34.29 -5.23 4.45
N MET A 218 -34.19 -5.20 3.12
CA MET A 218 -32.99 -4.76 2.39
C MET A 218 -32.61 -3.30 2.65
N ILE A 219 -33.57 -2.36 2.54
CA ILE A 219 -33.33 -0.93 2.74
C ILE A 219 -32.93 -0.65 4.20
N THR A 220 -33.55 -1.35 5.15
CA THR A 220 -33.23 -1.18 6.58
C THR A 220 -31.86 -1.70 6.99
N ALA A 221 -31.22 -2.55 6.17
CA ALA A 221 -29.91 -3.09 6.46
C ALA A 221 -28.74 -2.19 5.99
N ILE A 222 -28.99 -1.28 5.04
CA ILE A 222 -27.98 -0.35 4.48
C ILE A 222 -27.24 0.48 5.55
N PRO A 223 -27.89 1.01 6.61
CA PRO A 223 -27.20 1.82 7.63
C PRO A 223 -26.16 1.03 8.44
N TYR A 224 -26.22 -0.30 8.44
CA TYR A 224 -25.46 -1.17 9.33
C TYR A 224 -24.36 -1.98 8.61
N THR A 225 -24.09 -1.67 7.33
CA THR A 225 -23.15 -2.36 6.43
C THR A 225 -22.26 -1.38 5.69
#